data_AF-A0A453MEP8-F1
#
_entry.id   AF-A0A453MEP8-F1
#
_cell.length_a   1.000
_cell.length_b   1.000
_cell.length_c   1.000
_cell.angle_alpha   90.00
_cell.angle_beta   90.00
_cell.angle_gamma   90.00
#
_symmetry.space_group_name_H-M   'P 1'
#
loop_
_entity.id
_entity.type
_entity.pdbx_description
1 polymer ?
#
loop_
_entity_poly.entity_id
_entity_poly.type
_entity_poly.pdbx_seq_one_letter_code
_entity_poly.pdbx_strand_id
1 'polypeptide(L)'
;LMTRKRAIYTDNFNGKHSLSYSFPLMFHRKTHHVMLDSEITDDAGMVVLENMAELAVHCLSQRGDDRPTMKEVAERLDMMRRLYPHATSACEHNCFARSYGASSSVAIPLGETTHGTIDMSELVEDLAR
;
A
#
# COMPACT_ATOMS: atom_id res chain seq x y z
N LEU A 1 -11.35 9.96 -0.46
CA LEU A 1 -10.65 9.41 -1.65
C LEU A 1 -11.67 8.90 -2.65
N MET A 2 -11.38 9.07 -3.94
CA MET A 2 -12.22 8.90 -5.14
C MET A 2 -13.61 9.56 -5.16
N THR A 3 -14.45 9.41 -4.14
CA THR A 3 -15.86 9.88 -4.14
C THR A 3 -16.10 11.12 -3.27
N ARG A 4 -15.22 11.37 -2.29
CA ARG A 4 -15.41 12.34 -1.18
C ARG A 4 -16.75 12.17 -0.41
N LYS A 5 -17.40 11.01 -0.52
CA LYS A 5 -18.62 10.67 0.22
C LYS A 5 -18.29 9.98 1.54
N ARG A 6 -19.18 10.12 2.52
CA ARG A 6 -19.14 9.33 3.76
C ARG A 6 -19.42 7.85 3.46
N ALA A 7 -18.88 6.95 4.29
CA ALA A 7 -19.12 5.51 4.16
C ALA A 7 -20.62 5.15 4.18
N ILE A 8 -21.40 5.84 5.01
CA ILE A 8 -22.85 5.90 4.92
C ILE A 8 -23.22 7.32 4.48
N TYR A 9 -23.88 7.44 3.33
CA TYR A 9 -24.31 8.73 2.77
C TYR A 9 -25.82 8.77 2.59
N THR A 10 -26.37 9.99 2.57
CA THR A 10 -27.79 10.22 2.35
C THR A 10 -28.00 10.68 0.91
N ASP A 11 -28.99 10.13 0.22
CA ASP A 11 -29.39 10.60 -1.11
C ASP A 11 -30.34 11.81 -1.05
N ASN A 12 -30.75 12.30 -2.22
CA ASN A 12 -31.65 13.46 -2.32
C ASN A 12 -33.06 13.18 -1.77
N PHE A 13 -33.43 11.91 -1.57
CA PHE A 13 -34.71 11.47 -1.02
C PHE A 13 -34.62 11.10 0.46
N ASN A 14 -33.53 11.51 1.13
CA ASN A 14 -33.24 11.20 2.53
C ASN A 14 -33.06 9.70 2.83
N GLY A 15 -32.81 8.88 1.80
CA GLY A 15 -32.47 7.47 1.92
C GLY A 15 -31.00 7.29 2.33
N LYS A 16 -30.74 6.39 3.29
CA LYS A 16 -29.38 6.06 3.74
C LYS A 16 -28.81 4.92 2.91
N HIS A 17 -27.61 5.12 2.37
CA HIS A 17 -26.93 4.16 1.51
C HIS A 17 -25.53 3.84 2.04
N SER A 18 -25.12 2.58 1.90
CA SER A 18 -23.74 2.16 2.13
C SER A 18 -22.93 2.37 0.85
N LEU A 19 -21.79 3.05 0.98
CA LEU A 19 -20.86 3.27 -0.12
C LEU A 19 -20.21 1.96 -0.58
N SER A 20 -19.87 1.06 0.36
CA SER A 20 -19.28 -0.25 0.04
C SER A 20 -20.23 -1.17 -0.72
N TYR A 21 -21.55 -0.95 -0.59
CA TYR A 21 -22.56 -1.66 -1.35
C TYR A 21 -22.84 -0.98 -2.70
N SER A 22 -23.03 0.34 -2.69
CA SER A 22 -23.49 1.09 -3.86
C SER A 22 -22.39 1.22 -4.92
N PHE A 23 -21.14 1.40 -4.51
CA PHE A 23 -20.04 1.66 -5.44
C PHE A 23 -19.77 0.45 -6.37
N PRO A 24 -19.61 -0.79 -5.88
CA PRO A 24 -19.51 -1.95 -6.77
C PRO A 24 -20.72 -2.11 -7.69
N LEU A 25 -21.94 -1.88 -7.19
CA LEU A 25 -23.15 -1.99 -8.02
C LEU A 25 -23.12 -1.01 -9.19
N MET A 26 -22.72 0.24 -8.95
CA MET A 26 -22.61 1.27 -9.98
C MET A 26 -21.44 1.00 -10.94
N PHE A 27 -20.33 0.46 -10.43
CA PHE A 27 -19.18 0.06 -11.26
C PHE A 27 -19.54 -1.02 -12.28
N HIS A 28 -20.24 -2.07 -11.86
CA HIS A 28 -20.71 -3.13 -12.78
C HIS A 28 -21.72 -2.61 -13.81
N ARG A 29 -22.43 -1.52 -13.50
CA ARG A 29 -23.33 -0.81 -14.44
C ARG A 29 -22.59 0.20 -15.33
N LYS A 30 -21.27 0.36 -15.17
CA LYS A 30 -20.44 1.36 -15.84
C LYS A 30 -20.90 2.81 -15.60
N THR A 31 -21.51 3.05 -14.44
CA THR A 31 -22.04 4.37 -14.03
C THR A 31 -21.36 4.91 -12.77
N HIS A 32 -20.27 4.28 -12.30
CA HIS A 32 -19.55 4.71 -11.09
C HIS A 32 -18.94 6.12 -11.20
N HIS A 33 -18.71 6.64 -12.40
CA HIS A 33 -18.22 8.00 -12.61
C HIS A 33 -19.12 9.06 -11.92
N VAL A 34 -20.44 8.82 -11.82
CA VAL A 34 -21.35 9.74 -11.10
C VAL A 34 -21.13 9.77 -9.58
N MET A 35 -20.35 8.81 -9.05
CA MET A 35 -19.97 8.74 -7.65
C MET A 35 -18.61 9.37 -7.38
N LEU A 36 -17.80 9.63 -8.42
CA LEU A 36 -16.48 10.21 -8.29
C LEU A 36 -16.59 11.69 -7.92
N ASP A 37 -15.56 12.16 -7.22
CA ASP A 37 -15.41 13.55 -6.81
C ASP A 37 -15.07 14.40 -8.04
N SER A 38 -15.89 15.43 -8.28
CA SER A 38 -15.76 16.32 -9.42
C SER A 38 -14.45 17.11 -9.42
N GLU A 39 -13.83 17.31 -8.24
CA GLU A 39 -12.58 18.07 -8.13
C GLU A 39 -11.34 17.27 -8.56
N ILE A 40 -11.45 15.97 -8.77
CA ILE A 40 -10.33 15.09 -9.16
C ILE A 40 -10.59 14.36 -10.49
N THR A 41 -11.73 14.62 -11.13
CA THR A 41 -12.13 13.98 -12.40
C THR A 41 -11.78 14.90 -13.57
N ASP A 42 -10.50 14.87 -13.97
CA ASP A 42 -10.01 15.43 -15.23
C ASP A 42 -9.58 14.29 -16.18
N ASP A 43 -9.44 14.57 -17.48
CA ASP A 43 -9.14 13.54 -18.49
C ASP A 43 -7.83 12.78 -18.17
N ALA A 44 -6.84 13.46 -17.59
CA ALA A 44 -5.57 12.85 -17.18
C ALA A 44 -5.71 11.95 -15.93
N GLY A 45 -6.56 12.32 -14.98
CA GLY A 45 -6.84 11.61 -13.75
C GLY A 45 -7.81 10.45 -13.93
N MET A 46 -8.68 10.49 -14.95
CA MET A 46 -9.69 9.44 -15.19
C MET A 46 -9.06 8.05 -15.37
N VAL A 47 -7.90 7.95 -16.03
CA VAL A 47 -7.20 6.66 -16.19
C VAL A 47 -6.79 6.07 -14.84
N VAL A 48 -6.26 6.90 -13.94
CA VAL A 48 -5.87 6.47 -12.58
C VAL A 48 -7.10 6.11 -11.76
N LEU A 49 -8.14 6.94 -11.83
CA LEU A 49 -9.39 6.73 -11.11
C LEU A 49 -10.08 5.43 -11.53
N GLU A 50 -10.03 5.07 -12.81
CA GLU A 50 -10.62 3.82 -13.28
C GLU A 50 -9.87 2.60 -12.73
N ASN A 51 -8.53 2.64 -12.75
CA ASN A 51 -7.69 1.60 -12.17
C ASN A 51 -7.90 1.48 -10.66
N MET A 52 -8.02 2.60 -9.95
CA MET A 52 -8.34 2.62 -8.53
C MET A 52 -9.76 2.10 -8.25
N ALA A 53 -10.74 2.40 -9.11
CA ALA A 53 -12.11 1.92 -8.99
C ALA A 53 -12.18 0.39 -9.14
N GLU A 54 -11.49 -0.16 -10.14
CA GLU A 54 -11.38 -1.61 -10.32
C GLU A 54 -10.75 -2.29 -9.09
N LEU A 55 -9.63 -1.75 -8.59
CA LEU A 55 -8.98 -2.26 -7.38
C LEU A 55 -9.91 -2.18 -6.16
N ALA A 56 -10.65 -1.09 -5.99
CA ALA A 56 -11.62 -0.95 -4.90
C ALA A 56 -12.73 -1.99 -5.00
N VAL A 57 -13.23 -2.31 -6.20
CA VAL A 57 -14.25 -3.34 -6.40
C VAL A 57 -13.70 -4.74 -6.07
N HIS A 58 -12.48 -5.06 -6.48
CA HIS A 58 -11.82 -6.32 -6.09
C HIS A 58 -11.64 -6.44 -4.57
N CYS A 59 -11.25 -5.35 -3.89
CA CYS A 59 -11.16 -5.33 -2.42
C CYS A 59 -12.52 -5.56 -1.74
N LEU A 60 -13.62 -5.17 -2.41
CA LEU A 60 -14.99 -5.27 -1.92
C LEU A 60 -15.69 -6.57 -2.35
N SER A 61 -14.96 -7.54 -2.92
CA SER A 61 -15.51 -8.85 -3.29
C SER A 61 -16.27 -9.49 -2.13
N GLN A 62 -17.46 -10.03 -2.43
CA GLN A 62 -18.31 -10.66 -1.42
C GLN A 62 -17.64 -11.89 -0.80
N ARG A 63 -16.96 -12.68 -1.65
CA ARG A 63 -16.16 -13.83 -1.25
C ARG A 63 -14.80 -13.34 -0.77
N GLY A 64 -14.39 -13.78 0.42
CA GLY A 64 -13.11 -13.39 1.03
C GLY A 64 -11.91 -13.84 0.19
N ASP A 65 -11.98 -15.03 -0.40
CA ASP A 65 -10.90 -15.62 -1.20
C ASP A 65 -10.65 -14.88 -2.53
N ASP A 66 -11.65 -14.14 -3.02
CA ASP A 66 -11.53 -13.33 -4.24
C ASP A 66 -10.90 -11.96 -3.96
N ARG A 67 -10.70 -11.59 -2.68
CA ARG A 67 -10.12 -10.31 -2.31
C ARG A 67 -8.60 -10.37 -2.44
N PRO A 68 -7.97 -9.34 -3.02
CA PRO A 68 -6.52 -9.25 -3.03
C PRO A 68 -5.99 -9.12 -1.61
N THR A 69 -4.79 -9.65 -1.39
CA THR A 69 -4.02 -9.41 -0.17
C THR A 69 -3.64 -7.92 -0.07
N MET A 70 -3.44 -7.40 1.14
CA MET A 70 -2.99 -6.02 1.31
C MET A 70 -1.63 -5.73 0.66
N LYS A 71 -0.80 -6.77 0.48
CA LYS A 71 0.46 -6.69 -0.28
C LYS A 71 0.18 -6.37 -1.75
N GLU A 72 -0.68 -7.14 -2.40
CA GLU A 72 -1.06 -6.92 -3.81
C GLU A 72 -1.76 -5.57 -4.00
N VAL A 73 -2.61 -5.15 -3.05
CA VAL A 73 -3.24 -3.82 -3.06
C VAL A 73 -2.19 -2.72 -3.03
N ALA A 74 -1.20 -2.81 -2.13
CA ALA A 74 -0.13 -1.83 -2.02
C ALA A 74 0.75 -1.78 -3.28
N GLU A 75 1.10 -2.95 -3.83
CA GLU A 75 1.89 -3.05 -5.07
C GLU A 75 1.16 -2.44 -6.27
N ARG A 76 -0.15 -2.72 -6.42
CA ARG A 76 -0.95 -2.15 -7.52
C ARG A 76 -1.08 -0.63 -7.39
N LEU A 77 -1.26 -0.10 -6.17
CA LEU A 77 -1.29 1.34 -5.92
C LEU A 77 0.07 2.00 -6.17
N ASP A 78 1.18 1.38 -5.76
CA ASP A 78 2.53 1.91 -6.02
C ASP A 78 2.83 1.95 -7.52
N MET A 79 2.39 0.93 -8.27
CA MET A 79 2.50 0.92 -9.73
C MET A 79 1.73 2.09 -10.36
N MET A 80 0.49 2.34 -9.94
CA MET A 80 -0.27 3.51 -10.43
C MET A 80 0.47 4.82 -10.15
N ARG A 81 1.01 4.99 -8.93
CA ARG A 81 1.78 6.18 -8.56
C ARG A 81 3.01 6.41 -9.45
N ARG A 82 3.70 5.34 -9.86
CA ARG A 82 4.89 5.41 -10.71
C ARG A 82 4.57 5.67 -12.18
N LEU A 83 3.50 5.06 -12.67
CA LEU A 83 3.10 5.16 -14.09
C LEU A 83 2.34 6.45 -14.40
N TYR A 84 1.63 6.99 -13.40
CA TYR A 84 0.87 8.22 -13.51
C TYR A 84 1.37 9.23 -12.48
N PRO A 85 2.59 9.77 -12.67
CA PRO A 85 3.04 10.90 -11.89
C PRO A 85 2.21 12.10 -12.34
N HIS A 86 1.02 12.26 -11.74
CA HIS A 86 0.40 13.58 -11.67
C HIS A 86 1.50 14.53 -11.19
N ALA A 87 1.66 15.66 -11.87
CA ALA A 87 2.68 16.65 -11.59
C ALA A 87 2.51 17.19 -10.17
N THR A 88 2.88 16.40 -9.17
CA THR A 88 3.08 16.84 -7.81
C THR A 88 4.28 17.74 -7.92
N SER A 89 4.01 19.05 -7.86
CA SER A 89 4.99 20.11 -7.81
C SER A 89 6.27 19.64 -7.11
N ALA A 90 7.40 19.82 -7.78
CA ALA A 90 8.72 19.46 -7.32
C ALA A 90 8.92 19.83 -5.84
N CYS A 91 8.97 18.81 -4.99
CA CYS A 91 9.89 18.80 -3.87
C CYS A 91 11.10 18.00 -4.37
N GLU A 92 12.02 18.71 -5.02
CA GLU A 92 13.39 18.26 -5.11
C GLU A 92 13.93 18.16 -3.69
N HIS A 93 13.92 16.96 -3.12
CA HIS A 93 15.12 16.34 -2.57
C HIS A 93 14.79 14.94 -2.05
N ASN A 94 15.67 14.03 -2.49
CA ASN A 94 15.93 12.72 -1.94
C ASN A 94 15.10 11.53 -2.45
N CYS A 95 15.66 10.93 -3.48
CA CYS A 95 15.57 9.53 -3.87
C CYS A 95 15.75 8.60 -2.67
N PHE A 96 14.67 8.29 -1.97
CA PHE A 96 14.62 7.12 -1.09
C PHE A 96 14.53 5.86 -1.93
N ALA A 97 15.69 5.31 -2.25
CA ALA A 97 15.85 3.91 -2.65
C ALA A 97 15.20 3.02 -1.58
N ARG A 98 13.97 2.55 -1.81
CA ARG A 98 13.42 1.41 -1.06
C ARG A 98 13.93 0.13 -1.71
N SER A 99 15.21 -0.12 -1.46
CA SER A 99 15.76 -1.48 -1.46
C SER A 99 14.97 -2.25 -0.41
N TYR A 100 14.17 -3.21 -0.86
CA TYR A 100 13.67 -4.29 -0.05
C TYR A 100 14.87 -5.14 0.38
N GLY A 101 15.32 -4.95 1.61
CA GLY A 101 15.95 -6.02 2.40
C GLY A 101 17.29 -6.57 1.91
N ALA A 102 18.10 -5.83 1.15
CA ALA A 102 19.54 -6.07 1.17
C ALA A 102 20.11 -5.44 2.44
N SER A 103 20.39 -6.27 3.44
CA SER A 103 21.03 -5.87 4.69
C SER A 103 22.41 -5.27 4.37
N SER A 104 22.49 -3.94 4.34
CA SER A 104 23.75 -3.21 4.13
C SER A 104 24.36 -2.91 5.49
N SER A 105 25.41 -3.66 5.80
CA SER A 105 26.32 -3.45 6.92
C SER A 105 26.82 -2.00 6.97
N VAL A 106 26.54 -1.31 8.07
CA VAL A 106 27.25 -0.08 8.41
C VAL A 106 28.45 -0.51 9.26
N ALA A 107 29.66 -0.33 8.75
CA ALA A 107 30.87 -0.52 9.52
C ALA A 107 30.96 0.61 10.56
N ILE A 108 30.78 0.26 11.84
CA ILE A 108 31.13 1.15 12.95
C ILE A 108 32.58 0.82 13.35
N PRO A 109 33.51 1.79 13.38
CA PRO A 109 34.83 1.57 13.94
C PRO A 109 34.69 1.42 15.45
N LEU A 110 34.74 0.17 15.93
CA LEU A 110 34.75 -0.11 17.36
C LEU A 110 36.21 -0.05 17.84
N GLY A 111 36.49 0.95 18.67
CA GLY A 111 37.78 1.13 19.32
C GLY A 111 38.17 -0.09 20.16
N GLU A 112 39.47 -0.33 20.19
CA GLU A 112 40.12 -1.44 20.89
C GLU A 112 39.79 -1.45 22.38
N THR A 113 39.21 -2.55 22.85
CA THR A 113 39.36 -3.01 24.23
C THR A 113 39.83 -4.45 24.21
N THR A 114 41.11 -4.64 24.43
CA THR A 114 41.78 -5.90 24.68
C THR A 114 41.16 -6.58 25.90
N HIS A 115 40.49 -7.71 25.69
CA HIS A 115 40.18 -8.66 26.76
C HIS A 115 40.56 -10.08 26.31
N GLY A 116 41.24 -10.77 27.23
CA GLY A 116 42.10 -11.93 27.02
C GLY A 116 41.53 -13.09 26.21
N THR A 117 42.43 -13.74 25.49
CA THR A 117 42.23 -15.04 24.85
C THR A 117 41.98 -16.11 25.93
N ILE A 118 40.82 -16.76 25.90
CA ILE A 118 40.64 -18.05 26.56
C ILE A 118 40.75 -19.11 25.47
N ASP A 119 41.71 -20.00 25.63
CA ASP A 119 42.00 -21.11 24.73
C ASP A 119 40.83 -22.13 24.77
N MET A 120 40.33 -22.51 23.59
CA MET A 120 39.21 -23.44 23.40
C MET A 120 39.68 -24.90 23.33
N SER A 121 40.66 -25.24 24.17
CA SER A 121 41.20 -26.61 24.28
C SER A 121 40.68 -27.37 25.52
N GLU A 122 39.83 -26.75 26.36
CA GLU A 122 39.35 -27.33 27.62
C GLU A 122 37.80 -27.42 27.68
N LEU A 123 37.16 -27.97 26.64
CA LEU A 123 35.72 -28.28 26.65
C LEU A 123 35.39 -29.67 26.10
N VAL A 124 36.30 -30.63 26.28
CA VAL A 124 36.01 -32.06 26.09
C VAL A 124 36.62 -32.85 27.24
N GLU A 125 36.07 -32.72 28.45
CA GLU A 125 36.22 -33.76 29.49
C GLU A 125 35.18 -33.74 30.63
N ASP A 126 34.01 -33.10 30.48
CA ASP A 126 32.98 -33.05 31.54
C ASP A 126 31.58 -33.54 31.11
N LEU A 127 31.53 -34.54 30.22
CA LEU A 127 30.32 -35.38 30.02
C LEU A 127 30.66 -36.88 30.09
N ALA A 128 31.46 -37.26 31.07
CA ALA A 128 31.66 -38.65 31.45
C ALA A 128 31.92 -38.79 32.96
N ARG A 129 30.93 -38.42 33.79
CA ARG A 129 30.79 -38.98 35.13
C ARG A 129 29.32 -39.14 35.53
#